data_AF-A0A2N1H7G9-F1
#
_entry.id   AF-A0A2N1H7G9-F1
#
_cell.length_a   1.000
_cell.length_b   1.000
_cell.length_c   1.000
_cell.angle_alpha   90.00
_cell.angle_beta   90.00
_cell.angle_gamma   90.00
#
_symmetry.space_group_name_H-M   'P 1'
#
loop_
_entity.id
_entity.type
_entity.pdbx_description
1 polymer ?
#
loop_
_entity_poly.entity_id
_entity_poly.type
_entity_poly.pdbx_seq_one_letter_code
_entity_poly.pdbx_strand_id
1 'polypeptide(L)'
;MLIKAERQPLWNVEIPDWLTQDPQREDQYTEIDQPIYLAAADAARLSSPLDNLDGIRYDKHRKTYVDTAQGTVMVRKNSTGEYQQSSATRRTDFALLFEPVPGTRLWRRKAARDDSGPVPTDPGEALAASLLSANPEATNLRFGLWRNWGRSSRPTLGQYIEIDGQHYPIVQQDLNAQPSLAYLQHPLFSPALYEAFESMLRDHPSLQPKFVVNRNNQWTVLDDPAPFAMPITRYIATTFKSLADRSVSALARALFNQASHSEVITGSGLAVLNQVLRYWSCRDAEQAPPVGLADPLLMLHNQPATTGLSLSNKQDHLRRLDLDPGRFAQHWNRFASQPSTTRLQRLFSEVLAAEGYVIERTATEESRHELRFHRAGIDRIFALKVYPPSALDDAGLEHRRADASDTRKAVWLRGGVQTDALGQTTLFIVRGS
;
A
#
# COMPACT_ATOMS: atom_id res chain seq x y z
N MET A 1 -56.87 18.44 38.13
CA MET A 1 -56.42 19.57 38.97
C MET A 1 -54.90 19.66 38.88
N LEU A 2 -54.35 20.87 38.92
CA LEU A 2 -53.03 21.29 38.47
C LEU A 2 -51.80 20.78 39.28
N ILE A 3 -50.66 20.68 38.55
CA ILE A 3 -49.22 20.93 38.90
C ILE A 3 -48.35 19.83 39.56
N LYS A 4 -47.35 19.34 38.77
CA LYS A 4 -45.86 19.31 38.92
C LYS A 4 -45.26 19.09 40.34
N ALA A 5 -44.20 18.32 40.62
CA ALA A 5 -43.01 17.99 39.84
C ALA A 5 -42.24 16.77 40.44
N GLU A 6 -41.43 16.12 39.61
CA GLU A 6 -40.10 15.54 39.92
C GLU A 6 -39.93 14.49 41.05
N ARG A 7 -39.71 13.21 40.67
CA ARG A 7 -38.48 12.41 40.89
C ARG A 7 -38.76 10.90 40.98
N GLN A 8 -38.01 10.17 40.13
CA GLN A 8 -37.59 8.76 40.22
C GLN A 8 -38.63 7.65 40.38
N PRO A 9 -38.59 6.62 39.51
CA PRO A 9 -38.94 5.27 39.88
C PRO A 9 -37.66 4.43 40.09
N LEU A 10 -37.32 4.18 41.35
CA LEU A 10 -36.62 2.98 41.79
C LEU A 10 -37.66 1.86 41.82
N TRP A 11 -37.47 0.81 41.02
CA TRP A 11 -38.20 -0.45 41.20
C TRP A 11 -37.21 -1.62 41.08
N ASN A 12 -36.97 -2.28 42.21
CA ASN A 12 -36.48 -3.66 42.28
C ASN A 12 -37.71 -4.56 42.46
N VAL A 13 -37.87 -5.62 41.66
CA VAL A 13 -38.53 -6.87 42.08
C VAL A 13 -37.94 -8.06 41.30
N GLU A 14 -37.25 -8.90 42.07
CA GLU A 14 -37.14 -10.38 42.11
C GLU A 14 -37.27 -11.23 40.83
N ILE A 15 -36.25 -12.09 40.65
CA ILE A 15 -36.17 -13.20 39.69
C ILE A 15 -36.77 -14.45 40.36
N PRO A 16 -37.73 -15.17 39.73
CA PRO A 16 -38.34 -16.36 40.33
C PRO A 16 -37.41 -17.60 40.43
N ASP A 17 -37.66 -18.41 41.46
CA ASP A 17 -36.86 -19.54 41.98
C ASP A 17 -36.53 -20.71 41.01
N TRP A 18 -36.99 -20.68 39.76
CA TRP A 18 -36.61 -21.71 38.78
C TRP A 18 -35.21 -21.48 38.18
N LEU A 19 -34.54 -20.38 38.56
CA LEU A 19 -33.16 -20.07 38.16
C LEU A 19 -32.09 -20.60 39.12
N THR A 20 -32.43 -21.49 40.04
CA THR A 20 -31.45 -22.20 40.87
C THR A 20 -31.46 -23.70 40.55
N GLN A 21 -30.55 -24.10 39.64
CA GLN A 21 -29.68 -25.28 39.78
C GLN A 21 -28.75 -25.40 38.57
N ASP A 22 -27.48 -25.09 38.84
CA ASP A 22 -26.24 -25.44 38.11
C ASP A 22 -26.02 -26.98 38.11
N PRO A 23 -25.01 -27.59 37.44
CA PRO A 23 -24.05 -27.07 36.45
C PRO A 23 -23.74 -28.02 35.27
N GLN A 24 -22.93 -27.51 34.33
CA GLN A 24 -22.09 -28.24 33.35
C GLN A 24 -22.74 -28.77 32.06
N ARG A 25 -22.56 -28.03 30.97
CA ARG A 25 -21.58 -28.38 29.92
C ARG A 25 -21.57 -27.30 28.82
N GLU A 26 -20.35 -26.86 28.52
CA GLU A 26 -19.87 -26.45 27.19
C GLU A 26 -20.84 -25.72 26.27
N ASP A 27 -20.68 -24.39 26.19
CA ASP A 27 -20.60 -23.67 24.91
C ASP A 27 -20.11 -22.23 25.18
N GLN A 28 -18.80 -22.09 25.35
CA GLN A 28 -18.08 -20.81 25.26
C GLN A 28 -17.45 -20.67 23.88
N TYR A 29 -18.25 -20.46 22.82
CA TYR A 29 -17.76 -19.96 21.54
C TYR A 29 -18.87 -19.24 20.77
N THR A 30 -19.09 -17.93 21.00
CA THR A 30 -19.50 -16.91 19.99
C THR A 30 -19.96 -15.59 20.65
N GLU A 31 -19.03 -14.70 21.02
CA GLU A 31 -19.40 -13.30 21.35
C GLU A 31 -18.28 -12.27 21.04
N ILE A 32 -17.34 -12.61 20.15
CA ILE A 32 -16.14 -11.77 19.86
C ILE A 32 -16.34 -10.86 18.64
N ASP A 33 -17.41 -11.04 17.85
CA ASP A 33 -17.47 -10.50 16.48
C ASP A 33 -18.56 -9.42 16.22
N GLN A 34 -19.23 -8.92 17.26
CA GLN A 34 -20.23 -7.86 17.15
C GLN A 34 -19.72 -6.50 17.67
N PRO A 35 -19.98 -5.38 16.95
CA PRO A 35 -19.59 -4.06 17.42
C PRO A 35 -20.30 -3.65 18.71
N ILE A 36 -19.57 -3.01 19.61
CA ILE A 36 -20.14 -2.44 20.84
C ILE A 36 -20.55 -1.00 20.54
N TYR A 37 -21.86 -0.77 20.46
CA TYR A 37 -22.43 0.56 20.24
C TYR A 37 -22.64 1.32 21.55
N LEU A 38 -22.40 2.62 21.49
CA LEU A 38 -22.70 3.55 22.56
C LEU A 38 -24.21 3.83 22.62
N ALA A 39 -24.76 3.95 23.83
CA ALA A 39 -26.16 4.34 24.01
C ALA A 39 -26.41 5.74 23.42
N ALA A 40 -27.57 5.93 22.79
CA ALA A 40 -27.88 7.19 22.09
C ALA A 40 -27.76 8.44 22.99
N ALA A 41 -28.11 8.31 24.28
CA ALA A 41 -27.99 9.40 25.26
C ALA A 41 -26.52 9.79 25.54
N ASP A 42 -25.60 8.83 25.52
CA ASP A 42 -24.16 9.09 25.70
C ASP A 42 -23.53 9.60 24.41
N ALA A 43 -23.96 9.09 23.25
CA ALA A 43 -23.53 9.60 21.94
C ALA A 43 -23.92 11.07 21.72
N ALA A 44 -25.03 11.53 22.29
CA ALA A 44 -25.44 12.94 22.23
C ALA A 44 -24.50 13.89 23.00
N ARG A 45 -23.64 13.37 23.89
CA ARG A 45 -22.71 14.17 24.71
C ARG A 45 -21.32 14.34 24.08
N LEU A 46 -21.08 13.71 22.93
CA LEU A 46 -19.85 13.83 22.16
C LEU A 46 -19.83 15.12 21.34
N SER A 47 -18.64 15.55 20.90
CA SER A 47 -18.48 16.68 19.98
C SER A 47 -19.36 16.50 18.73
N SER A 48 -19.74 17.62 18.10
CA SER A 48 -20.63 17.55 16.94
C SER A 48 -19.93 16.83 15.79
N PRO A 49 -20.60 15.90 15.09
CA PRO A 49 -20.03 15.26 13.90
C PRO A 49 -19.79 16.27 12.76
N LEU A 50 -20.33 17.48 12.84
CA LEU A 50 -20.07 18.57 11.90
C LEU A 50 -18.71 19.25 12.11
N ASP A 51 -18.11 19.10 13.30
CA ASP A 51 -16.86 19.77 13.66
C ASP A 51 -15.64 19.14 12.95
N ASN A 52 -15.81 17.95 12.38
CA ASN A 52 -14.75 17.23 11.66
C ASN A 52 -15.25 16.74 10.30
N LEU A 53 -14.46 17.01 9.25
CA LEU A 53 -14.72 16.56 7.88
C LEU A 53 -14.77 15.03 7.77
N ASP A 54 -14.00 14.33 8.60
CA ASP A 54 -13.93 12.86 8.63
C ASP A 54 -15.02 12.20 9.48
N GLY A 55 -15.94 12.99 10.08
CA GLY A 55 -17.02 12.46 10.92
C GLY A 55 -16.57 11.88 12.26
N ILE A 56 -15.33 12.16 12.68
CA ILE A 56 -14.78 11.71 13.96
C ILE A 56 -15.25 12.62 15.10
N ARG A 57 -15.73 12.00 16.18
CA ARG A 57 -16.26 12.66 17.38
C ARG A 57 -15.39 12.37 18.60
N TYR A 58 -15.41 13.28 19.56
CA TYR A 58 -14.62 13.19 20.78
C TYR A 58 -15.48 13.33 22.03
N ASP A 59 -15.11 12.62 23.10
CA ASP A 59 -15.63 12.89 24.43
C ASP A 59 -14.79 13.96 25.17
N LYS A 60 -15.21 14.29 26.41
CA LYS A 60 -14.50 15.21 27.31
C LYS A 60 -13.05 14.82 27.63
N HIS A 61 -12.67 13.57 27.40
CA HIS A 61 -11.32 13.04 27.62
C HIS A 61 -10.55 12.85 26.30
N ARG A 62 -11.05 13.38 25.18
CA ARG A 62 -10.51 13.23 23.82
C ARG A 62 -10.40 11.78 23.33
N LYS A 63 -11.22 10.88 23.87
CA LYS A 63 -11.38 9.55 23.26
C LYS A 63 -12.13 9.67 21.95
N THR A 64 -11.81 8.80 21.01
CA THR A 64 -12.28 8.89 19.63
C THR A 64 -13.49 7.99 19.40
N TYR A 65 -14.50 8.53 18.72
CA TYR A 65 -15.74 7.86 18.37
C TYR A 65 -16.09 8.14 16.92
N VAL A 66 -16.79 7.21 16.28
CA VAL A 66 -17.24 7.34 14.89
C VAL A 66 -18.69 6.88 14.75
N ASP A 67 -19.45 7.54 13.87
CA ASP A 67 -20.84 7.19 13.62
C ASP A 67 -20.94 6.17 12.46
N THR A 68 -21.61 5.05 12.71
CA THR A 68 -21.92 4.03 11.70
C THR A 68 -23.42 4.03 11.40
N ALA A 69 -23.85 3.29 10.37
CA ALA A 69 -25.28 3.15 10.07
C ALA A 69 -26.11 2.53 11.21
N GLN A 70 -25.47 1.81 12.13
CA GLN A 70 -26.11 1.08 13.23
C GLN A 70 -26.01 1.82 14.58
N GLY A 71 -25.14 2.82 14.68
CA GLY A 71 -24.89 3.56 15.92
C GLY A 71 -23.45 4.07 16.03
N THR A 72 -23.15 4.73 17.14
CA THR A 72 -21.81 5.30 17.41
C THR A 72 -20.91 4.28 18.10
N VAL A 73 -19.68 4.12 17.62
CA VAL A 73 -18.69 3.16 18.16
C VAL A 73 -17.44 3.90 18.63
N MET A 74 -16.87 3.45 19.75
CA MET A 74 -15.59 3.96 20.23
C MET A 74 -14.44 3.27 19.49
N VAL A 75 -13.51 4.05 18.95
CA VAL A 75 -12.38 3.54 18.16
C VAL A 75 -11.06 4.10 18.68
N ARG A 76 -9.98 3.38 18.43
CA ARG A 76 -8.60 3.83 18.64
C ARG A 76 -7.79 3.49 17.40
N LYS A 77 -6.73 4.24 17.13
CA LYS A 77 -5.74 3.79 16.16
C LYS A 77 -4.93 2.65 16.75
N ASN A 78 -4.83 1.55 16.02
CA ASN A 78 -3.91 0.46 16.35
C ASN A 78 -2.48 0.79 15.85
N SER A 79 -1.53 -0.12 16.04
CA SER A 79 -0.14 0.04 15.58
C SER A 79 -0.01 0.15 14.05
N THR A 80 -0.99 -0.33 13.28
CA THR A 80 -1.05 -0.21 11.82
C THR A 80 -1.73 1.10 11.36
N GLY A 81 -2.13 1.97 12.29
CA GLY A 81 -2.79 3.25 12.02
C GLY A 81 -4.27 3.15 11.66
N GLU A 82 -4.84 1.95 11.68
CA GLU A 82 -6.25 1.67 11.39
C GLU A 82 -7.11 1.91 12.63
N TYR A 83 -8.37 2.31 12.40
CA TYR A 83 -9.31 2.54 13.49
C TYR A 83 -9.92 1.21 13.95
N GLN A 84 -9.38 0.69 15.04
CA GLN A 84 -9.85 -0.51 15.70
C GLN A 84 -10.88 -0.16 16.76
N GLN A 85 -11.89 -1.01 16.96
CA GLN A 85 -12.82 -0.86 18.06
C GLN A 85 -12.08 -0.83 19.40
N SER A 86 -12.58 -0.01 20.31
CA SER A 86 -12.10 0.02 21.69
C SER A 86 -13.26 0.18 22.65
N SER A 87 -13.01 -0.03 23.93
CA SER A 87 -14.01 0.14 24.98
C SER A 87 -13.39 0.88 26.16
N ALA A 88 -14.20 1.66 26.86
CA ALA A 88 -13.80 2.30 28.11
C ALA A 88 -13.74 1.31 29.28
N THR A 89 -14.45 0.18 29.21
CA THR A 89 -14.63 -0.78 30.30
C THR A 89 -13.89 -2.10 30.10
N ARG A 90 -13.55 -2.47 28.85
CA ARG A 90 -12.78 -3.69 28.54
C ARG A 90 -11.40 -3.36 28.01
N ARG A 91 -10.36 -4.02 28.54
CA ARG A 91 -8.95 -3.94 28.09
C ARG A 91 -8.56 -5.05 27.10
N THR A 92 -9.54 -5.58 26.35
CA THR A 92 -9.30 -6.65 25.36
C THR A 92 -8.98 -6.04 24.00
N ASP A 93 -8.08 -6.64 23.24
CA ASP A 93 -7.83 -6.25 21.86
C ASP A 93 -9.02 -6.69 20.98
N PHE A 94 -9.77 -5.71 20.47
CA PHE A 94 -10.93 -5.98 19.61
C PHE A 94 -10.48 -6.22 18.17
N ALA A 95 -10.82 -7.34 17.54
CA ALA A 95 -10.45 -7.59 16.13
C ALA A 95 -11.18 -6.69 15.12
N LEU A 96 -12.25 -6.00 15.54
CA LEU A 96 -13.12 -5.23 14.65
C LEU A 96 -12.46 -3.91 14.21
N LEU A 97 -12.34 -3.73 12.90
CA LEU A 97 -11.78 -2.54 12.27
C LEU A 97 -12.87 -1.70 11.59
N PHE A 98 -12.65 -0.39 11.52
CA PHE A 98 -13.56 0.58 10.92
C PHE A 98 -12.81 1.48 9.93
N GLU A 99 -13.48 1.79 8.82
CA GLU A 99 -12.97 2.71 7.80
C GLU A 99 -14.04 3.77 7.45
N PRO A 100 -13.61 5.01 7.07
CA PRO A 100 -14.55 6.04 6.66
C PRO A 100 -15.19 5.66 5.32
N VAL A 101 -16.47 5.95 5.15
CA VAL A 101 -17.17 5.77 3.87
C VAL A 101 -16.94 7.02 3.01
N PRO A 102 -16.24 6.90 1.87
CA PRO A 102 -15.85 8.06 1.06
C PRO A 102 -17.04 8.93 0.67
N GLY A 103 -16.89 10.25 0.82
CA GLY A 103 -17.94 11.23 0.50
C GLY A 103 -19.05 11.34 1.56
N THR A 104 -18.92 10.66 2.70
CA THR A 104 -19.84 10.77 3.82
C THR A 104 -19.07 10.96 5.13
N ARG A 105 -19.79 11.33 6.20
CA ARG A 105 -19.24 11.35 7.58
C ARG A 105 -19.48 10.04 8.33
N LEU A 106 -19.98 9.02 7.65
CA LEU A 106 -20.28 7.71 8.23
C LEU A 106 -19.09 6.76 8.07
N TRP A 107 -18.97 5.85 9.03
CA TRP A 107 -17.94 4.82 9.07
C TRP A 107 -18.60 3.45 8.94
N ARG A 108 -17.87 2.50 8.35
CA ARG A 108 -18.33 1.12 8.20
C ARG A 108 -17.31 0.13 8.74
N ARG A 109 -17.80 -1.04 9.14
CA ARG A 109 -16.94 -2.17 9.51
C ARG A 109 -16.12 -2.60 8.31
N LYS A 110 -14.80 -2.68 8.47
CA LYS A 110 -13.90 -3.31 7.51
C LYS A 110 -14.09 -4.82 7.67
N ALA A 111 -14.61 -5.48 6.62
CA ALA A 111 -14.86 -6.91 6.67
C ALA A 111 -13.56 -7.65 6.97
N ALA A 112 -13.57 -8.54 7.97
CA ALA A 112 -12.51 -9.51 8.14
C ALA A 112 -12.43 -10.27 6.82
N ARG A 113 -11.27 -10.22 6.18
CA ARG A 113 -10.99 -11.08 5.05
C ARG A 113 -11.03 -12.51 5.61
N ASP A 114 -11.91 -13.35 5.08
CA ASP A 114 -11.84 -14.80 5.32
C ASP A 114 -10.49 -15.30 4.80
N ASP A 115 -9.47 -15.23 5.66
CA ASP A 115 -8.15 -15.82 5.44
C ASP A 115 -8.19 -17.26 5.98
N SER A 116 -8.91 -18.11 5.24
CA SER A 116 -8.60 -19.54 5.15
C SER A 116 -7.77 -19.83 3.89
N GLY A 117 -7.01 -18.83 3.43
CA GLY A 117 -5.87 -18.96 2.53
C GLY A 117 -4.56 -18.74 3.30
N PRO A 118 -3.40 -19.17 2.77
CA PRO A 118 -2.13 -19.09 3.49
C PRO A 118 -1.83 -17.63 3.86
N VAL A 119 -1.57 -17.41 5.15
CA VAL A 119 -1.18 -16.14 5.78
C VAL A 119 -0.25 -15.35 4.84
N PRO A 120 -0.49 -14.05 4.59
CA PRO A 120 0.49 -13.22 3.91
C PRO A 120 1.75 -13.18 4.78
N THR A 121 2.78 -13.89 4.35
CA THR A 121 4.12 -13.84 4.94
C THR A 121 4.54 -12.36 5.05
N ASP A 122 4.99 -11.93 6.23
CA ASP A 122 5.57 -10.60 6.41
C ASP A 122 6.59 -10.37 5.28
N PRO A 123 6.56 -9.26 4.52
CA PRO A 123 7.58 -8.91 3.52
C PRO A 123 9.01 -9.16 4.01
N GLY A 124 9.27 -8.87 5.29
CA GLY A 124 10.55 -9.16 5.94
C GLY A 124 10.85 -10.65 6.09
N GLU A 125 9.86 -11.47 6.41
CA GLU A 125 9.97 -12.92 6.54
C GLU A 125 10.17 -13.62 5.19
N ALA A 126 9.40 -13.24 4.16
CA ALA A 126 9.56 -13.79 2.82
C ALA A 126 10.95 -13.47 2.25
N LEU A 127 11.41 -12.22 2.44
CA LEU A 127 12.73 -11.79 2.05
C LEU A 127 13.83 -12.50 2.85
N ALA A 128 13.67 -12.64 4.17
CA ALA A 128 14.62 -13.37 5.01
C ALA A 128 14.74 -14.84 4.59
N ALA A 129 13.62 -15.52 4.34
CA ALA A 129 13.60 -16.90 3.85
C ALA A 129 14.32 -17.04 2.50
N SER A 130 14.05 -16.11 1.57
CA SER A 130 14.71 -16.05 0.26
C SER A 130 16.23 -15.83 0.40
N LEU A 131 16.66 -14.91 1.26
CA LEU A 131 18.07 -14.63 1.52
C LEU A 131 18.81 -15.81 2.18
N LEU A 132 18.16 -16.49 3.13
CA LEU A 132 18.71 -17.67 3.81
C LEU A 132 18.81 -18.87 2.86
N SER A 133 17.84 -19.04 1.95
CA SER A 133 17.86 -20.08 0.93
C SER A 133 18.99 -19.84 -0.09
N ALA A 134 19.18 -18.59 -0.50
CA ALA A 134 20.26 -18.21 -1.42
C ALA A 134 21.65 -18.27 -0.79
N ASN A 135 21.74 -18.13 0.54
CA ASN A 135 23.00 -18.11 1.27
C ASN A 135 23.01 -19.15 2.42
N PRO A 136 22.98 -20.46 2.11
CA PRO A 136 22.94 -21.50 3.14
C PRO A 136 24.18 -21.51 4.04
N GLU A 137 25.32 -21.09 3.47
CA GLU A 137 26.64 -20.98 4.10
C GLU A 137 26.90 -19.61 4.71
N ALA A 138 25.92 -18.70 4.80
CA ALA A 138 26.05 -17.43 5.52
C ALA A 138 26.18 -17.69 7.03
N THR A 139 27.32 -18.25 7.38
CA THR A 139 27.75 -18.57 8.73
C THR A 139 28.57 -17.37 9.16
N ASN A 140 27.96 -16.46 9.91
CA ASN A 140 28.60 -15.36 10.65
C ASN A 140 29.98 -14.95 10.09
N LEU A 141 30.00 -14.13 9.04
CA LEU A 141 31.25 -13.64 8.47
C LEU A 141 32.01 -12.85 9.55
N ARG A 142 32.98 -13.52 10.18
CA ARG A 142 33.79 -12.98 11.29
C ARG A 142 34.63 -11.76 10.89
N PHE A 143 34.69 -11.43 9.60
CA PHE A 143 35.65 -10.46 9.03
C PHE A 143 35.00 -9.27 8.30
N GLY A 144 33.67 -9.11 8.33
CA GLY A 144 33.02 -7.98 7.65
C GLY A 144 33.31 -6.64 8.32
N LEU A 145 33.52 -5.58 7.53
CA LEU A 145 33.78 -4.20 8.02
C LEU A 145 32.69 -3.69 8.97
N TRP A 146 31.48 -4.25 8.87
CA TRP A 146 30.36 -3.95 9.74
C TRP A 146 30.63 -4.22 11.22
N ARG A 147 31.58 -5.12 11.54
CA ARG A 147 31.99 -5.43 12.92
C ARG A 147 32.40 -4.18 13.69
N ASN A 148 32.99 -3.20 13.00
CA ASN A 148 33.48 -1.94 13.58
C ASN A 148 32.37 -0.89 13.80
N TRP A 149 31.12 -1.19 13.42
CA TRP A 149 29.98 -0.27 13.60
C TRP A 149 29.31 -0.45 14.97
N GLY A 150 29.61 -1.55 15.67
CA GLY A 150 29.05 -1.89 16.97
C GLY A 150 29.69 -1.09 18.10
N ARG A 151 28.97 -1.00 19.22
CA ARG A 151 29.43 -0.34 20.45
C ARG A 151 29.32 -1.29 21.64
N SER A 152 30.35 -1.28 22.48
CA SER A 152 30.39 -2.12 23.69
C SER A 152 29.37 -1.66 24.74
N SER A 153 28.97 -0.39 24.71
CA SER A 153 27.94 0.16 25.58
C SER A 153 26.61 0.27 24.85
N ARG A 154 25.53 -0.03 25.58
CA ARG A 154 24.16 0.08 25.11
C ARG A 154 23.84 1.55 24.77
N PRO A 155 23.47 1.87 23.52
CA PRO A 155 23.11 3.24 23.13
C PRO A 155 21.85 3.73 23.87
N THR A 156 21.84 5.01 24.25
CA THR A 156 20.68 5.69 24.86
C THR A 156 19.63 6.13 23.84
N LEU A 157 20.02 6.28 22.56
CA LEU A 157 19.16 6.76 21.48
C LEU A 157 19.24 5.79 20.30
N GLY A 158 18.13 5.70 19.57
CA GLY A 158 18.00 4.84 18.40
C GLY A 158 17.72 3.38 18.75
N GLN A 159 17.50 2.59 17.71
CA GLN A 159 17.30 1.15 17.82
C GLN A 159 18.60 0.42 17.54
N TYR A 160 18.78 -0.72 18.19
CA TYR A 160 19.94 -1.57 18.02
C TYR A 160 19.57 -3.03 18.19
N ILE A 161 20.42 -3.89 17.65
CA ILE A 161 20.44 -5.32 17.92
C ILE A 161 21.76 -5.69 18.59
N GLU A 162 21.75 -6.80 19.31
CA GLU A 162 22.94 -7.35 19.94
C GLU A 162 23.48 -8.51 19.12
N ILE A 163 24.78 -8.43 18.78
CA ILE A 163 25.52 -9.51 18.12
C ILE A 163 26.84 -9.64 18.87
N ASP A 164 27.15 -10.84 19.39
CA ASP A 164 28.40 -11.12 20.11
C ASP A 164 28.73 -10.13 21.24
N GLY A 165 27.73 -9.68 22.00
CA GLY A 165 27.87 -8.73 23.12
C GLY A 165 28.11 -7.27 22.70
N GLN A 166 28.03 -6.97 21.40
CA GLN A 166 28.16 -5.62 20.84
C GLN A 166 26.80 -5.12 20.36
N HIS A 167 26.54 -3.83 20.57
CA HIS A 167 25.28 -3.19 20.20
C HIS A 167 25.44 -2.49 18.84
N TYR A 168 24.72 -2.95 17.83
CA TYR A 168 24.79 -2.39 16.50
C TYR A 168 23.54 -1.58 16.16
N PRO A 169 23.68 -0.33 15.66
CA PRO A 169 22.54 0.47 15.26
C PRO A 169 21.82 -0.16 14.07
N ILE A 170 20.49 -0.03 14.05
CA ILE A 170 19.65 -0.48 12.94
C ILE A 170 18.80 0.68 12.40
N VAL A 171 18.39 0.57 11.14
CA VAL A 171 17.39 1.46 10.56
C VAL A 171 16.07 1.28 11.33
N GLN A 172 15.37 2.38 11.57
CA GLN A 172 14.14 2.39 12.38
C GLN A 172 13.09 1.39 11.86
N GLN A 173 12.67 0.45 12.71
CA GLN A 173 11.67 -0.59 12.44
C GLN A 173 10.98 -1.09 13.73
N ASP A 174 9.89 -1.84 13.64
CA ASP A 174 9.23 -2.40 14.83
C ASP A 174 9.91 -3.71 15.27
N LEU A 175 10.63 -3.66 16.39
CA LEU A 175 11.29 -4.83 16.97
C LEU A 175 10.34 -5.67 17.85
N ASN A 176 9.19 -5.13 18.26
CA ASN A 176 8.24 -5.88 19.11
C ASN A 176 7.57 -7.01 18.33
N ALA A 177 7.53 -6.89 17.00
CA ALA A 177 7.02 -7.90 16.09
C ALA A 177 7.95 -9.13 15.94
N GLN A 178 9.11 -9.15 16.62
CA GLN A 178 10.16 -10.17 16.45
C GLN A 178 10.50 -10.40 14.97
N PRO A 179 10.97 -9.37 14.25
CA PRO A 179 11.14 -9.47 12.82
C PRO A 179 12.22 -10.48 12.45
N SER A 180 11.97 -11.24 11.39
CA SER A 180 12.94 -12.17 10.79
C SER A 180 14.08 -11.44 10.05
N LEU A 181 13.92 -10.14 9.82
CA LEU A 181 14.85 -9.29 9.07
C LEU A 181 15.04 -7.93 9.76
N ALA A 182 16.27 -7.45 9.75
CA ALA A 182 16.63 -6.09 10.13
C ALA A 182 17.67 -5.51 9.16
N TYR A 183 17.85 -4.20 9.23
CA TYR A 183 18.86 -3.48 8.44
C TYR A 183 19.89 -2.86 9.36
N LEU A 184 21.11 -3.40 9.33
CA LEU A 184 22.26 -2.86 10.05
C LEU A 184 22.62 -1.50 9.48
N GLN A 185 22.55 -0.46 10.30
CA GLN A 185 22.77 0.90 9.84
C GLN A 185 24.28 1.20 9.76
N HIS A 186 24.76 1.58 8.58
CA HIS A 186 26.12 2.11 8.42
C HIS A 186 26.26 3.43 9.21
N PRO A 187 27.37 3.71 9.90
CA PRO A 187 27.53 4.93 10.72
C PRO A 187 27.35 6.26 9.96
N LEU A 188 27.72 6.26 8.67
CA LEU A 188 27.53 7.39 7.75
C LEU A 188 26.23 7.32 6.94
N PHE A 189 25.33 6.37 7.24
CA PHE A 189 24.01 6.32 6.63
C PHE A 189 23.14 7.45 7.20
N SER A 190 22.97 8.50 6.40
CA SER A 190 22.12 9.66 6.71
C SER A 190 21.04 10.00 5.64
N PRO A 191 20.63 9.13 4.70
CA PRO A 191 19.53 9.50 3.82
C PRO A 191 18.20 9.38 4.57
N ALA A 192 17.56 10.53 4.83
CA ALA A 192 16.19 10.55 5.31
C ALA A 192 15.22 10.35 4.15
N LEU A 193 15.37 11.15 3.08
CA LEU A 193 14.43 11.25 1.97
C LEU A 193 14.89 10.50 0.71
N TYR A 194 13.96 10.31 -0.22
CA TYR A 194 14.17 9.62 -1.49
C TYR A 194 15.40 10.12 -2.27
N GLU A 195 15.57 11.44 -2.46
CA GLU A 195 16.65 11.98 -3.28
C GLU A 195 18.03 11.65 -2.71
N ALA A 196 18.17 11.74 -1.39
CA ALA A 196 19.42 11.41 -0.70
C ALA A 196 19.69 9.91 -0.76
N PHE A 197 18.66 9.08 -0.64
CA PHE A 197 18.79 7.62 -0.75
C PHE A 197 19.20 7.20 -2.17
N GLU A 198 18.54 7.74 -3.19
CA GLU A 198 18.80 7.44 -4.59
C GLU A 198 20.20 7.91 -5.04
N SER A 199 20.66 9.09 -4.59
CA SER A 199 22.04 9.55 -4.82
C SER A 199 23.05 8.70 -4.05
N MET A 200 22.76 8.31 -2.80
CA MET A 200 23.66 7.42 -2.05
C MET A 200 23.84 6.07 -2.76
N LEU A 201 22.77 5.46 -3.27
CA LEU A 201 22.88 4.22 -4.05
C LEU A 201 23.67 4.37 -5.35
N ARG A 202 23.71 5.59 -5.92
CA ARG A 202 24.43 5.90 -7.16
C ARG A 202 25.91 6.17 -6.92
N ASP A 203 26.21 7.01 -5.94
CA ASP A 203 27.52 7.63 -5.78
C ASP A 203 28.34 6.95 -4.68
N HIS A 204 27.67 6.42 -3.64
CA HIS A 204 28.30 5.81 -2.47
C HIS A 204 27.58 4.52 -2.02
N PRO A 205 27.42 3.50 -2.90
CA PRO A 205 26.61 2.32 -2.61
C PRO A 205 27.11 1.51 -1.41
N SER A 206 28.36 1.66 -0.97
CA SER A 206 28.89 1.00 0.23
C SER A 206 28.34 1.56 1.55
N LEU A 207 27.70 2.75 1.52
CA LEU A 207 27.06 3.36 2.69
C LEU A 207 25.67 2.80 2.96
N GLN A 208 25.14 1.95 2.09
CA GLN A 208 23.83 1.35 2.28
C GLN A 208 23.81 0.44 3.53
N PRO A 209 22.64 0.25 4.17
CA PRO A 209 22.50 -0.68 5.28
C PRO A 209 22.82 -2.12 4.84
N LYS A 210 23.10 -3.01 5.79
CA LYS A 210 23.29 -4.44 5.49
C LYS A 210 22.12 -5.27 5.99
N PHE A 211 21.83 -6.37 5.30
CA PHE A 211 20.83 -7.32 5.79
C PHE A 211 21.31 -7.97 7.08
N VAL A 212 20.41 -8.10 8.03
CA VAL A 212 20.58 -8.95 9.21
C VAL A 212 19.38 -9.84 9.31
N VAL A 213 19.60 -11.15 9.27
CA VAL A 213 18.54 -12.15 9.36
C VAL A 213 18.53 -12.75 10.76
N ASN A 214 17.34 -12.93 11.32
CA ASN A 214 17.17 -13.62 12.60
C ASN A 214 16.94 -15.11 12.33
N ARG A 215 17.85 -15.96 12.82
CA ARG A 215 17.69 -17.42 12.75
C ARG A 215 17.74 -17.97 14.17
N ASN A 216 16.65 -18.57 14.64
CA ASN A 216 16.57 -19.16 15.98
C ASN A 216 16.99 -18.19 17.11
N ASN A 217 16.52 -16.93 17.02
CA ASN A 217 16.85 -15.86 17.96
C ASN A 217 18.34 -15.45 17.96
N GLN A 218 19.05 -15.71 16.87
CA GLN A 218 20.42 -15.27 16.62
C GLN A 218 20.48 -14.42 15.35
N TRP A 219 20.96 -13.20 15.50
CA TRP A 219 21.17 -12.27 14.39
C TRP A 219 22.43 -12.62 13.61
N THR A 220 22.28 -12.79 12.30
CA THR A 220 23.39 -13.02 11.37
C THR A 220 23.41 -11.93 10.32
N VAL A 221 24.54 -11.23 10.19
CA VAL A 221 24.72 -10.20 9.16
C VAL A 221 25.12 -10.86 7.85
N LEU A 222 24.42 -10.50 6.77
CA LEU A 222 24.79 -10.87 5.41
C LEU A 222 25.63 -9.73 4.82
N ASP A 223 26.92 -10.00 4.59
CA ASP A 223 27.85 -9.02 4.01
C ASP A 223 27.69 -8.91 2.49
N ASP A 224 27.23 -10.00 1.88
CA ASP A 224 26.87 -10.20 0.47
C ASP A 224 25.63 -11.11 0.46
N PRO A 225 24.53 -10.79 -0.27
CA PRO A 225 24.33 -9.62 -1.13
C PRO A 225 24.08 -8.31 -0.37
N ALA A 226 24.52 -7.21 -0.99
CA ALA A 226 24.05 -5.87 -0.62
C ALA A 226 22.53 -5.74 -0.90
N PRO A 227 21.77 -4.98 -0.09
CA PRO A 227 20.34 -4.79 -0.35
C PRO A 227 20.01 -4.29 -1.76
N PHE A 228 20.73 -3.27 -2.24
CA PHE A 228 20.52 -2.69 -3.56
C PHE A 228 21.81 -2.74 -4.37
N ALA A 229 21.77 -3.46 -5.48
CA ALA A 229 22.86 -3.51 -6.45
C ALA A 229 22.91 -2.27 -7.35
N MET A 230 21.83 -1.50 -7.41
CA MET A 230 21.73 -0.27 -8.20
C MET A 230 20.67 0.70 -7.64
N PRO A 231 20.63 1.97 -8.08
CA PRO A 231 19.57 2.90 -7.70
C PRO A 231 18.17 2.41 -8.12
N ILE A 232 17.12 2.85 -7.42
CA ILE A 232 15.73 2.41 -7.64
C ILE A 232 15.30 2.74 -9.08
N THR A 233 15.66 3.91 -9.59
CA THR A 233 15.36 4.30 -10.98
C THR A 233 15.96 3.34 -12.00
N ARG A 234 17.13 2.76 -11.71
CA ARG A 234 17.79 1.81 -12.61
C ARG A 234 17.12 0.44 -12.60
N TYR A 235 16.67 -0.04 -11.43
CA TYR A 235 15.84 -1.24 -11.36
C TYR A 235 14.55 -1.08 -12.18
N ILE A 236 13.89 0.08 -12.06
CA ILE A 236 12.66 0.36 -12.79
C ILE A 236 12.89 0.45 -14.29
N ALA A 237 13.89 1.22 -14.74
CA ALA A 237 14.17 1.42 -16.16
C ALA A 237 14.62 0.13 -16.87
N THR A 238 15.27 -0.79 -16.15
CA THR A 238 15.68 -2.09 -16.70
C THR A 238 14.51 -3.08 -16.78
N THR A 239 13.55 -2.98 -15.84
CA THR A 239 12.35 -3.80 -15.83
C THR A 239 11.29 -3.31 -16.82
N PHE A 240 11.01 -2.00 -16.83
CA PHE A 240 9.96 -1.38 -17.64
C PHE A 240 10.57 -0.50 -18.73
N LYS A 241 10.95 -1.12 -19.84
CA LYS A 241 11.89 -0.55 -20.82
C LYS A 241 11.32 0.61 -21.60
N SER A 242 10.01 0.69 -21.73
CA SER A 242 9.29 1.71 -22.51
C SER A 242 9.00 2.98 -21.72
N LEU A 243 9.16 2.99 -20.39
CA LEU A 243 8.87 4.17 -19.57
C LEU A 243 9.80 5.34 -19.89
N ALA A 244 9.23 6.55 -19.94
CA ALA A 244 9.98 7.80 -20.01
C ALA A 244 10.70 8.08 -18.67
N ASP A 245 11.84 8.75 -18.71
CA ASP A 245 12.69 8.99 -17.53
C ASP A 245 11.97 9.74 -16.41
N ARG A 246 11.05 10.65 -16.77
CA ARG A 246 10.19 11.37 -15.82
C ARG A 246 9.26 10.43 -15.04
N SER A 247 8.72 9.41 -15.70
CA SER A 247 7.85 8.42 -15.07
C SER A 247 8.63 7.39 -14.29
N VAL A 248 9.84 7.03 -14.74
CA VAL A 248 10.77 6.22 -13.93
C VAL A 248 11.08 6.91 -12.60
N SER A 249 11.41 8.20 -12.65
CA SER A 249 11.73 8.99 -11.45
C SER A 249 10.51 9.16 -10.52
N ALA A 250 9.33 9.45 -11.08
CA ALA A 250 8.10 9.58 -10.31
C ALA A 250 7.66 8.24 -9.69
N LEU A 251 7.79 7.13 -10.42
CA LEU A 251 7.47 5.79 -9.93
C LEU A 251 8.44 5.36 -8.82
N ALA A 252 9.73 5.64 -8.96
CA ALA A 252 10.73 5.35 -7.93
C ALA A 252 10.42 6.07 -6.61
N ARG A 253 10.12 7.37 -6.67
CA ARG A 253 9.71 8.15 -5.49
C ARG A 253 8.41 7.63 -4.86
N ALA A 254 7.40 7.35 -5.70
CA ALA A 254 6.13 6.81 -5.22
C ALA A 254 6.30 5.44 -4.55
N LEU A 255 7.15 4.57 -5.11
CA LEU A 255 7.46 3.26 -4.55
C LEU A 255 8.16 3.41 -3.19
N PHE A 256 9.18 4.27 -3.10
CA PHE A 256 9.89 4.56 -1.86
C PHE A 256 8.96 5.03 -0.75
N ASN A 257 8.08 6.00 -1.05
CA ASN A 257 7.15 6.57 -0.09
C ASN A 257 6.07 5.57 0.34
N GLN A 258 5.50 4.80 -0.60
CA GLN A 258 4.46 3.82 -0.31
C GLN A 258 5.00 2.60 0.45
N ALA A 259 6.21 2.13 0.12
CA ALA A 259 6.85 1.03 0.82
C ALA A 259 7.14 1.40 2.28
N SER A 260 7.60 2.63 2.53
CA SER A 260 7.92 3.10 3.88
C SER A 260 6.70 3.63 4.66
N HIS A 261 5.56 3.80 4.00
CA HIS A 261 4.40 4.55 4.51
C HIS A 261 4.76 5.95 5.05
N SER A 262 5.82 6.54 4.49
CA SER A 262 6.48 7.75 4.98
C SER A 262 7.41 8.29 3.88
N GLU A 263 7.70 9.59 3.91
CA GLU A 263 8.78 10.17 3.10
C GLU A 263 10.18 9.82 3.63
N VAL A 264 10.24 9.28 4.85
CA VAL A 264 11.49 8.87 5.51
C VAL A 264 11.67 7.37 5.40
N ILE A 265 12.89 6.92 5.06
CA ILE A 265 13.20 5.50 4.96
C ILE A 265 13.09 4.77 6.31
N THR A 266 12.47 3.59 6.29
CA THR A 266 12.33 2.68 7.44
C THR A 266 12.83 1.27 7.10
N GLY A 267 13.16 0.46 8.11
CA GLY A 267 13.60 -0.92 7.88
C GLY A 267 12.53 -1.79 7.23
N SER A 268 11.26 -1.64 7.63
CA SER A 268 10.13 -2.29 6.96
C SER A 268 9.96 -1.80 5.52
N GLY A 269 10.12 -0.49 5.29
CA GLY A 269 10.10 0.09 3.94
C GLY A 269 11.19 -0.46 3.03
N LEU A 270 12.41 -0.65 3.55
CA LEU A 270 13.50 -1.28 2.81
C LEU A 270 13.18 -2.75 2.47
N ALA A 271 12.54 -3.50 3.37
CA ALA A 271 12.12 -4.88 3.11
C ALA A 271 11.09 -4.96 1.98
N VAL A 272 10.04 -4.14 2.06
CA VAL A 272 9.00 -4.06 1.02
C VAL A 272 9.60 -3.60 -0.32
N LEU A 273 10.47 -2.58 -0.30
CA LEU A 273 11.12 -2.08 -1.50
C LEU A 273 11.96 -3.18 -2.18
N ASN A 274 12.78 -3.91 -1.41
CA ASN A 274 13.56 -5.04 -1.92
C ASN A 274 12.67 -6.14 -2.51
N GLN A 275 11.60 -6.50 -1.80
CA GLN A 275 10.65 -7.50 -2.28
C GLN A 275 10.02 -7.06 -3.61
N VAL A 276 9.55 -5.82 -3.71
CA VAL A 276 8.90 -5.30 -4.92
C VAL A 276 9.87 -5.29 -6.10
N LEU A 277 11.10 -4.78 -5.92
CA LEU A 277 12.09 -4.69 -7.01
C LEU A 277 12.53 -6.07 -7.51
N ARG A 278 12.73 -7.04 -6.60
CA ARG A 278 13.03 -8.43 -6.95
C ARG A 278 11.86 -9.08 -7.67
N TYR A 279 10.64 -8.93 -7.13
CA TYR A 279 9.42 -9.46 -7.74
C TYR A 279 9.17 -8.89 -9.13
N TRP A 280 9.33 -7.58 -9.33
CA TRP A 280 9.19 -6.96 -10.64
C TRP A 280 10.21 -7.50 -11.66
N SER A 281 11.43 -7.82 -11.21
CA SER A 281 12.49 -8.38 -12.05
C SER A 281 12.27 -9.86 -12.38
N CYS A 282 11.79 -10.66 -11.42
CA CYS A 282 11.57 -12.10 -11.58
C CYS A 282 10.34 -12.58 -10.78
N ARG A 283 9.16 -12.49 -11.41
CA ARG A 283 7.86 -12.76 -10.74
C ARG A 283 7.64 -14.22 -10.36
N ASP A 284 8.21 -15.15 -11.12
CA ASP A 284 7.99 -16.58 -10.90
C ASP A 284 8.83 -17.14 -9.74
N ALA A 285 9.90 -16.43 -9.35
CA ALA A 285 10.85 -16.86 -8.32
C ALA A 285 10.64 -16.19 -6.96
N GLU A 286 9.80 -15.14 -6.88
CA GLU A 286 9.69 -14.28 -5.71
C GLU A 286 8.25 -14.22 -5.19
N GLN A 287 8.10 -14.13 -3.87
CA GLN A 287 6.80 -13.98 -3.24
C GLN A 287 6.18 -12.63 -3.61
N ALA A 288 4.88 -12.64 -3.94
CA ALA A 288 4.16 -11.43 -4.32
C ALA A 288 4.15 -10.38 -3.18
N PRO A 289 4.49 -9.10 -3.48
CA PRO A 289 4.44 -8.00 -2.52
C PRO A 289 2.98 -7.58 -2.24
N PRO A 290 2.75 -6.61 -1.32
CA PRO A 290 1.43 -6.01 -1.13
C PRO A 290 0.79 -5.62 -2.46
N VAL A 291 -0.50 -5.96 -2.64
CA VAL A 291 -1.20 -5.88 -3.93
C VAL A 291 -1.06 -4.53 -4.63
N GLY A 292 -1.08 -3.42 -3.88
CA GLY A 292 -0.93 -2.07 -4.44
C GLY A 292 0.43 -1.77 -5.08
N LEU A 293 1.46 -2.55 -4.75
CA LEU A 293 2.84 -2.40 -5.23
C LEU A 293 3.26 -3.50 -6.21
N ALA A 294 2.39 -4.48 -6.49
CA ALA A 294 2.70 -5.60 -7.35
C ALA A 294 2.93 -5.19 -8.83
N ASP A 295 2.46 -4.01 -9.24
CA ASP A 295 2.63 -3.49 -10.59
C ASP A 295 2.53 -1.94 -10.63
N PRO A 296 3.30 -1.26 -11.49
CA PRO A 296 3.23 0.19 -11.64
C PRO A 296 1.83 0.75 -11.91
N LEU A 297 0.98 0.01 -12.64
CA LEU A 297 -0.39 0.44 -12.95
C LEU A 297 -1.29 0.44 -11.72
N LEU A 298 -0.98 -0.37 -10.71
CA LEU A 298 -1.73 -0.42 -9.44
C LEU A 298 -1.38 0.75 -8.52
N MET A 299 -0.19 1.33 -8.70
CA MET A 299 0.29 2.50 -7.94
C MET A 299 -0.27 3.83 -8.45
N LEU A 300 -0.92 3.84 -9.61
CA LEU A 300 -1.62 5.01 -10.13
C LEU A 300 -2.79 5.37 -9.20
N HIS A 301 -2.90 6.64 -8.84
CA HIS A 301 -4.01 7.15 -8.04
C HIS A 301 -5.20 7.54 -8.91
N ASN A 302 -6.42 7.32 -8.41
CA ASN A 302 -7.64 7.74 -9.07
C ASN A 302 -7.64 9.26 -9.28
N GLN A 303 -8.08 9.69 -10.46
CA GLN A 303 -8.19 11.10 -10.78
C GLN A 303 -9.61 11.61 -10.51
N PRO A 304 -9.78 12.83 -9.94
CA PRO A 304 -11.08 13.47 -9.91
C PRO A 304 -11.54 13.76 -11.35
N ALA A 305 -12.83 13.56 -11.62
CA ALA A 305 -13.42 13.58 -12.97
C ALA A 305 -13.34 14.93 -13.70
N THR A 306 -12.87 16.00 -13.05
CA THR A 306 -13.11 17.39 -13.47
C THR A 306 -11.88 18.17 -13.95
N THR A 307 -10.68 17.59 -13.99
CA THR A 307 -9.47 18.36 -14.39
C THR A 307 -8.92 17.89 -15.73
N GLY A 308 -8.75 18.83 -16.65
CA GLY A 308 -8.09 18.61 -17.95
C GLY A 308 -6.72 17.93 -17.79
N LEU A 309 -6.30 17.23 -18.84
CA LEU A 309 -5.15 16.29 -18.88
C LEU A 309 -3.75 16.93 -18.67
N SER A 310 -3.67 18.14 -18.12
CA SER A 310 -2.44 18.77 -17.66
C SER A 310 -1.98 18.13 -16.35
N LEU A 311 -1.40 16.94 -16.50
CA LEU A 311 -1.03 16.03 -15.42
C LEU A 311 0.46 16.16 -15.12
N SER A 312 0.81 17.16 -14.32
CA SER A 312 2.13 17.16 -13.68
C SER A 312 2.09 16.20 -12.49
N ASN A 313 3.11 15.34 -12.38
CA ASN A 313 3.37 14.56 -11.17
C ASN A 313 3.83 15.53 -10.06
N LYS A 314 2.88 16.26 -9.46
CA LYS A 314 3.14 17.02 -8.22
C LYS A 314 3.43 16.04 -7.08
N GLN A 315 4.27 16.49 -6.16
CA GLN A 315 5.15 15.72 -5.27
C GLN A 315 4.52 14.61 -4.38
N ASP A 316 3.21 14.47 -4.31
CA ASP A 316 2.57 13.54 -3.36
C ASP A 316 2.25 12.15 -3.93
N HIS A 317 1.82 12.05 -5.19
CA HIS A 317 1.22 10.81 -5.70
C HIS A 317 1.52 10.54 -7.17
N LEU A 318 1.79 9.28 -7.51
CA LEU A 318 1.90 8.84 -8.91
C LEU A 318 0.51 8.89 -9.57
N ARG A 319 0.36 9.80 -10.54
CA ARG A 319 -0.93 10.02 -11.25
C ARG A 319 -0.91 9.55 -12.69
N ARG A 320 0.29 9.39 -13.25
CA ARG A 320 0.49 9.15 -14.67
C ARG A 320 1.80 8.43 -14.94
N LEU A 321 1.74 7.47 -15.85
CA LEU A 321 2.89 6.87 -16.51
C LEU A 321 2.96 7.36 -17.95
N ASP A 322 4.15 7.71 -18.38
CA ASP A 322 4.47 8.10 -19.74
C ASP A 322 5.47 7.10 -20.31
N LEU A 323 5.20 6.71 -21.54
CA LEU A 323 5.99 5.81 -22.35
C LEU A 323 6.65 6.66 -23.43
N ASP A 324 7.97 6.55 -23.55
CA ASP A 324 8.77 7.34 -24.48
C ASP A 324 8.85 6.63 -25.84
N PRO A 325 8.28 7.22 -26.91
CA PRO A 325 8.29 6.61 -28.24
C PRO A 325 9.67 6.28 -28.81
N GLY A 326 10.73 6.95 -28.33
CA GLY A 326 12.11 6.60 -28.68
C GLY A 326 12.49 5.18 -28.30
N ARG A 327 11.87 4.62 -27.24
CA ARG A 327 12.12 3.26 -26.74
C ARG A 327 11.38 2.17 -27.53
N PHE A 328 10.44 2.55 -28.40
CA PHE A 328 9.66 1.65 -29.26
C PHE A 328 9.44 2.24 -30.67
N ALA A 329 10.49 2.83 -31.23
CA ALA A 329 10.45 3.63 -32.46
C ALA A 329 9.78 2.92 -33.65
N GLN A 330 9.97 1.61 -33.80
CA GLN A 330 9.35 0.84 -34.89
C GLN A 330 7.80 0.87 -34.81
N HIS A 331 7.26 0.63 -33.61
CA HIS A 331 5.81 0.65 -33.37
C HIS A 331 5.27 2.09 -33.51
N TRP A 332 6.01 3.06 -32.97
CA TRP A 332 5.66 4.48 -33.07
C TRP A 332 5.58 4.96 -34.51
N ASN A 333 6.60 4.72 -35.34
CA ASN A 333 6.66 5.20 -36.72
C ASN A 333 5.49 4.65 -37.56
N ARG A 334 5.08 3.40 -37.32
CA ARG A 334 3.91 2.81 -37.97
C ARG A 334 2.61 3.55 -37.62
N PHE A 335 2.43 3.90 -36.34
CA PHE A 335 1.30 4.72 -35.90
C PHE A 335 1.37 6.14 -36.49
N ALA A 336 2.52 6.81 -36.35
CA ALA A 336 2.73 8.19 -36.77
C ALA A 336 2.54 8.41 -38.27
N SER A 337 2.81 7.39 -39.10
CA SER A 337 2.62 7.48 -40.56
C SER A 337 1.16 7.74 -40.98
N GLN A 338 0.19 7.16 -40.27
CA GLN A 338 -1.24 7.42 -40.50
C GLN A 338 -1.99 7.24 -39.17
N PRO A 339 -2.10 8.30 -38.35
CA PRO A 339 -2.70 8.22 -37.02
C PRO A 339 -4.19 7.87 -37.08
N SER A 340 -4.62 6.90 -36.27
CA SER A 340 -6.04 6.57 -36.07
C SER A 340 -6.23 5.88 -34.72
N THR A 341 -7.44 5.89 -34.17
CA THR A 341 -7.75 5.24 -32.89
C THR A 341 -7.43 3.74 -32.92
N THR A 342 -7.76 3.03 -34.00
CA THR A 342 -7.44 1.61 -34.18
C THR A 342 -5.92 1.35 -34.16
N ARG A 343 -5.13 2.24 -34.78
CA ARG A 343 -3.66 2.10 -34.76
C ARG A 343 -3.06 2.50 -33.41
N LEU A 344 -3.67 3.43 -32.69
CA LEU A 344 -3.26 3.78 -31.34
C LEU A 344 -3.52 2.62 -30.37
N GLN A 345 -4.65 1.94 -30.48
CA GLN A 345 -4.90 0.71 -29.71
C GLN A 345 -3.91 -0.39 -30.05
N ARG A 346 -3.59 -0.58 -31.34
CA ARG A 346 -2.55 -1.52 -31.75
C ARG A 346 -1.19 -1.14 -31.14
N LEU A 347 -0.82 0.14 -31.16
CA LEU A 347 0.40 0.64 -30.52
C LEU A 347 0.42 0.30 -29.02
N PHE A 348 -0.64 0.61 -28.28
CA PHE A 348 -0.74 0.23 -26.87
C PHE A 348 -0.62 -1.28 -26.66
N SER A 349 -1.28 -2.08 -27.50
CA SER A 349 -1.23 -3.54 -27.42
C SER A 349 0.20 -4.07 -27.62
N GLU A 350 0.90 -3.55 -28.62
CA GLU A 350 2.28 -3.94 -28.96
C GLU A 350 3.25 -3.53 -27.84
N VAL A 351 3.14 -2.30 -27.31
CA VAL A 351 4.00 -1.80 -26.23
C VAL A 351 3.73 -2.56 -24.93
N LEU A 352 2.46 -2.75 -24.53
CA LEU A 352 2.13 -3.49 -23.31
C LEU A 352 2.54 -4.97 -23.41
N ALA A 353 2.38 -5.61 -24.57
CA ALA A 353 2.87 -6.97 -24.78
C ALA A 353 4.40 -7.06 -24.62
N ALA A 354 5.14 -6.09 -25.14
CA ALA A 354 6.60 -6.02 -24.96
C ALA A 354 7.02 -5.82 -23.50
N GLU A 355 6.16 -5.22 -22.67
CA GLU A 355 6.34 -5.06 -21.23
C GLU A 355 5.89 -6.29 -20.41
N GLY A 356 5.49 -7.37 -21.07
CA GLY A 356 5.11 -8.64 -20.42
C GLY A 356 3.63 -8.74 -20.01
N TYR A 357 2.76 -7.88 -20.54
CA TYR A 357 1.32 -8.05 -20.39
C TYR A 357 0.73 -8.99 -21.44
N VAL A 358 -0.28 -9.75 -21.04
CA VAL A 358 -1.08 -10.60 -21.92
C VAL A 358 -2.32 -9.82 -22.34
N ILE A 359 -2.50 -9.61 -23.64
CA ILE A 359 -3.63 -8.88 -24.21
C ILE A 359 -4.81 -9.84 -24.44
N GLU A 360 -5.97 -9.52 -23.88
CA GLU A 360 -7.21 -10.26 -24.10
C GLU A 360 -7.83 -9.82 -25.44
N ARG A 361 -8.11 -10.78 -26.33
CA ARG A 361 -8.85 -10.49 -27.57
C ARG A 361 -10.34 -10.40 -27.24
N THR A 362 -10.92 -9.21 -27.26
CA THR A 362 -12.36 -9.05 -27.11
C THR A 362 -13.07 -9.26 -28.46
N ALA A 363 -14.16 -10.03 -28.45
CA ALA A 363 -14.89 -10.43 -29.65
C ALA A 363 -16.05 -9.47 -30.04
N THR A 364 -16.39 -8.50 -29.20
CA THR A 364 -17.60 -7.67 -29.36
C THR A 364 -17.31 -6.26 -29.88
N GLU A 365 -18.17 -5.76 -30.78
CA GLU A 365 -18.02 -4.43 -31.40
C GLU A 365 -18.07 -3.26 -30.40
N GLU A 366 -18.73 -3.42 -29.25
CA GLU A 366 -18.83 -2.41 -28.19
C GLU A 366 -17.47 -2.14 -27.49
N SER A 367 -16.53 -3.09 -27.59
CA SER A 367 -15.18 -2.97 -27.01
C SER A 367 -14.17 -2.27 -27.93
N ARG A 368 -14.60 -1.69 -29.06
CA ARG A 368 -13.72 -1.12 -30.10
C ARG A 368 -12.80 0.00 -29.61
N HIS A 369 -12.99 0.56 -28.41
CA HIS A 369 -12.13 1.59 -27.81
C HIS A 369 -11.44 1.17 -26.50
N GLU A 370 -11.61 -0.10 -26.10
CA GLU A 370 -11.10 -0.64 -24.84
C GLU A 370 -10.09 -1.76 -25.11
N LEU A 371 -8.94 -1.69 -24.44
CA LEU A 371 -7.94 -2.73 -24.43
C LEU A 371 -7.95 -3.42 -23.07
N ARG A 372 -8.25 -4.72 -23.04
CA ARG A 372 -8.19 -5.55 -21.84
C ARG A 372 -6.90 -6.34 -21.81
N PHE A 373 -6.23 -6.36 -20.67
CA PHE A 373 -4.96 -7.06 -20.49
C PHE A 373 -4.70 -7.39 -19.04
N HIS A 374 -3.85 -8.38 -18.79
CA HIS A 374 -3.42 -8.77 -17.44
C HIS A 374 -1.94 -9.12 -17.44
N ARG A 375 -1.36 -9.34 -16.26
CA ARG A 375 0.02 -9.80 -16.10
C ARG A 375 0.03 -11.05 -15.22
N ALA A 376 0.80 -12.06 -15.62
CA ALA A 376 0.99 -13.25 -14.80
C ALA A 376 1.51 -12.88 -13.39
N GLY A 377 1.04 -13.60 -12.37
CA GLY A 377 1.31 -13.28 -10.96
C GLY A 377 0.45 -12.13 -10.39
N ILE A 378 -0.44 -11.53 -11.17
CA ILE A 378 -1.34 -10.47 -10.71
C ILE A 378 -2.78 -10.86 -10.95
N ASP A 379 -3.55 -11.03 -9.87
CA ASP A 379 -4.99 -11.34 -9.91
C ASP A 379 -5.83 -10.08 -10.21
N ARG A 380 -5.49 -9.34 -11.27
CA ARG A 380 -6.21 -8.14 -11.73
C ARG A 380 -6.20 -8.07 -13.25
N ILE A 381 -7.34 -7.65 -13.80
CA ILE A 381 -7.47 -7.32 -15.22
C ILE A 381 -7.42 -5.79 -15.34
N PHE A 382 -6.66 -5.28 -16.30
CA PHE A 382 -6.61 -3.86 -16.63
C PHE A 382 -7.47 -3.60 -17.86
N ALA A 383 -8.27 -2.54 -17.82
CA ALA A 383 -9.13 -2.10 -18.91
C ALA A 383 -8.77 -0.67 -19.31
N LEU A 384 -8.08 -0.51 -20.44
CA LEU A 384 -7.58 0.77 -20.94
C LEU A 384 -8.48 1.33 -22.03
N LYS A 385 -9.12 2.47 -21.74
CA LYS A 385 -9.82 3.26 -22.75
C LYS A 385 -8.85 4.19 -23.48
N VAL A 386 -8.78 4.05 -24.80
CA VAL A 386 -7.85 4.81 -25.65
C VAL A 386 -8.57 5.99 -26.30
N TYR A 387 -8.08 7.19 -26.05
CA TYR A 387 -8.68 8.42 -26.60
C TYR A 387 -8.05 8.80 -27.95
N PRO A 388 -8.86 9.33 -28.90
CA PRO A 388 -8.35 9.82 -30.17
C PRO A 388 -7.29 10.93 -29.95
N PRO A 389 -6.29 11.03 -30.84
CA PRO A 389 -5.32 12.14 -30.81
C PRO A 389 -5.97 13.53 -30.87
N SER A 390 -7.16 13.63 -31.47
CA SER A 390 -7.92 14.89 -31.68
C SER A 390 -8.88 15.23 -30.54
N ALA A 391 -9.12 14.33 -29.58
CA ALA A 391 -10.18 14.47 -28.56
C ALA A 391 -9.72 15.20 -27.28
N LEU A 392 -8.49 15.71 -27.26
CA LEU A 392 -7.92 16.41 -26.11
C LEU A 392 -8.49 17.83 -25.93
N ASP A 393 -9.13 18.39 -26.95
CA ASP A 393 -9.85 19.67 -26.86
C ASP A 393 -11.33 19.51 -26.44
N ASP A 394 -11.90 18.31 -26.52
CA ASP A 394 -13.34 18.04 -26.32
C ASP A 394 -13.65 17.10 -25.13
N ALA A 395 -12.68 16.88 -24.23
CA ALA A 395 -12.79 15.95 -23.10
C ALA A 395 -13.72 16.43 -21.96
N GLY A 396 -14.70 17.28 -22.28
CA GLY A 396 -15.87 17.51 -21.46
C GLY A 396 -17.10 17.05 -22.23
N LEU A 397 -17.41 15.74 -22.23
CA LEU A 397 -18.77 15.20 -22.33
C LEU A 397 -18.77 13.65 -22.32
N GLU A 398 -19.88 13.11 -21.81
CA GLU A 398 -20.31 11.70 -21.80
C GLU A 398 -19.68 10.78 -20.72
N HIS A 399 -20.11 11.02 -19.47
CA HIS A 399 -20.30 9.96 -18.49
C HIS A 399 -21.41 9.01 -18.98
N ARG A 400 -21.03 7.87 -19.57
CA ARG A 400 -21.94 6.73 -19.66
C ARG A 400 -21.37 5.58 -18.84
N ARG A 401 -22.01 5.35 -17.69
CA ARG A 401 -21.86 4.12 -16.89
C ARG A 401 -22.11 2.96 -17.84
N ALA A 402 -21.06 2.19 -18.14
CA ALA A 402 -21.22 0.84 -18.65
C ALA A 402 -21.41 -0.08 -17.45
N ASP A 403 -22.44 -0.90 -17.54
CA ASP A 403 -23.06 -1.66 -16.48
C ASP A 403 -22.14 -2.60 -15.72
N ALA A 404 -22.49 -2.74 -14.44
CA ALA A 404 -21.96 -3.73 -13.53
C ALA A 404 -22.40 -5.14 -13.94
N SER A 405 -21.51 -5.88 -14.56
CA SER A 405 -21.57 -7.34 -14.56
C SER A 405 -20.14 -7.87 -14.69
N ASP A 406 -19.65 -8.49 -13.62
CA ASP A 406 -18.31 -9.09 -13.44
C ASP A 406 -17.13 -8.17 -12.99
N THR A 407 -17.44 -6.93 -12.60
CA THR A 407 -16.47 -5.82 -12.43
C THR A 407 -15.66 -5.76 -11.13
N ARG A 408 -15.65 -6.79 -10.26
CA ARG A 408 -14.94 -6.70 -8.96
C ARG A 408 -13.41 -6.82 -9.03
N LYS A 409 -12.83 -7.16 -10.19
CA LYS A 409 -11.37 -7.31 -10.37
C LYS A 409 -10.71 -6.42 -11.43
N ALA A 410 -11.49 -5.56 -12.10
CA ALA A 410 -10.98 -4.73 -13.19
C ALA A 410 -10.43 -3.38 -12.71
N VAL A 411 -9.23 -3.00 -13.16
CA VAL A 411 -8.61 -1.69 -12.94
C VAL A 411 -8.78 -0.86 -14.20
N TRP A 412 -9.58 0.21 -14.09
CA TRP A 412 -9.88 1.10 -15.20
C TRP A 412 -8.75 2.10 -15.45
N LEU A 413 -8.33 2.18 -16.70
CA LEU A 413 -7.25 3.04 -17.17
C LEU A 413 -7.72 3.88 -18.35
N ARG A 414 -7.04 5.00 -18.56
CA ARG A 414 -7.20 5.87 -19.72
C ARG A 414 -5.83 6.12 -20.33
N GLY A 415 -5.75 6.16 -21.65
CA GLY A 415 -4.50 6.43 -22.33
C GLY A 415 -4.69 7.12 -23.67
N GLY A 416 -3.60 7.73 -24.12
CA GLY A 416 -3.59 8.50 -25.35
C GLY A 416 -2.20 9.01 -25.66
N VAL A 417 -2.14 9.91 -26.62
CA VAL A 417 -0.91 10.61 -27.02
C VAL A 417 -0.99 12.04 -26.50
N GLN A 418 0.10 12.56 -25.95
CA GLN A 418 0.21 13.98 -25.62
C GLN A 418 1.52 14.54 -26.15
N THR A 419 1.42 15.70 -26.79
CA THR A 419 2.56 16.53 -27.17
C THR A 419 2.68 17.68 -26.17
N ASP A 420 3.88 17.90 -25.63
CA ASP A 420 4.14 19.02 -24.74
C ASP A 420 4.46 20.31 -25.52
N ALA A 421 4.66 21.41 -24.78
CA ALA A 421 4.96 22.71 -25.36
C ALA A 421 6.30 22.75 -26.14
N LEU A 422 7.19 21.77 -25.94
CA LEU A 422 8.46 21.62 -26.64
C LEU A 422 8.35 20.71 -27.87
N GLY A 423 7.14 20.22 -28.18
CA GLY A 423 6.90 19.29 -29.28
C GLY A 423 7.23 17.83 -28.98
N GLN A 424 7.63 17.51 -27.73
CA GLN A 424 7.90 16.12 -27.36
C GLN A 424 6.58 15.37 -27.18
N THR A 425 6.45 14.28 -27.91
CA THR A 425 5.24 13.46 -27.91
C THR A 425 5.46 12.20 -27.06
N THR A 426 4.50 11.91 -26.18
CA THR A 426 4.54 10.75 -25.28
C THR A 426 3.23 9.99 -25.31
N LEU A 427 3.31 8.69 -25.09
CA LEU A 427 2.15 7.83 -24.90
C LEU A 427 1.88 7.73 -23.40
N PHE A 428 0.68 8.04 -22.94
CA PHE A 428 0.39 8.12 -21.50
C PHE A 428 -0.65 7.11 -21.05
N ILE A 429 -0.56 6.74 -19.76
CA ILE A 429 -1.54 5.91 -19.05
C ILE A 429 -1.84 6.57 -17.70
N VAL A 430 -3.12 6.68 -17.38
CA VAL A 430 -3.64 7.21 -16.10
C VAL A 430 -4.75 6.31 -15.58
N ARG A 431 -5.04 6.39 -14.28
CA ARG A 431 -6.15 5.65 -13.67
C ARG A 431 -7.47 6.37 -13.88
N GLY A 432 -8.47 5.65 -14.38
CA GLY A 432 -9.83 6.13 -14.53
C GLY A 432 -10.56 6.17 -13.18
N SER A 433 -11.46 7.14 -13.04
CA SER A 433 -12.43 7.26 -11.95
C SER A 433 -13.54 6.22 -12.05
#